data_AF-A0AAN9VSY9-F1
#
_entry.id   AF-A0AAN9VSY9-F1
#
_cell.length_a   1.000
_cell.length_b   1.000
_cell.length_c   1.000
_cell.angle_alpha   90.00
_cell.angle_beta   90.00
_cell.angle_gamma   90.00
#
_symmetry.space_group_name_H-M   'P 1'
#
loop_
_entity.id
_entity.type
_entity.pdbx_description
1 polymer ?
#
loop_
_entity_poly.entity_id
_entity_poly.type
_entity_poly.pdbx_seq_one_letter_code
_entity_poly.pdbx_strand_id
1 'polypeptide(L)'
;MACETKSPRQMNCEERGDPALRQSRPSFLSPKKNVSITFTNLSYTVRSKFGRGSRTILQDINGHLSPGELTAIMGPSGCGKSSLMNVLAGYA
;
A
#
# COMPACT_ATOMS: atom_id res chain seq x y z
N MET A 1 -35.61 42.71 3.86
CA MET A 1 -36.02 41.92 5.04
C MET A 1 -34.74 41.38 5.68
N ALA A 2 -34.56 41.74 6.96
CA ALA A 2 -33.43 41.53 7.90
C ALA A 2 -32.32 40.56 7.47
N CYS A 3 -31.01 40.89 7.43
CA CYS A 3 -30.17 41.73 8.29
C CYS A 3 -30.11 41.25 9.76
N GLU A 4 -29.06 40.51 10.10
CA GLU A 4 -28.50 40.49 11.45
C GLU A 4 -26.98 40.66 11.40
N THR A 5 -26.57 41.85 11.83
CA THR A 5 -25.23 42.33 12.14
C THR A 5 -24.70 41.77 13.46
N LYS A 6 -23.37 41.59 13.60
CA LYS A 6 -22.48 42.40 14.50
C LYS A 6 -21.09 41.73 14.71
N SER A 7 -20.04 42.42 14.25
CA SER A 7 -18.63 42.35 14.74
C SER A 7 -18.49 43.30 15.97
N PRO A 8 -17.39 43.47 16.76
CA PRO A 8 -16.04 42.86 16.83
C PRO A 8 -15.58 42.50 18.29
N ARG A 9 -14.45 41.79 18.48
CA ARG A 9 -13.42 42.02 19.54
C ARG A 9 -12.34 40.93 19.52
N GLN A 10 -11.08 41.34 19.32
CA GLN A 10 -9.87 40.54 19.54
C GLN A 10 -9.78 40.05 20.99
N MET A 11 -9.25 38.85 21.21
CA MET A 11 -8.42 38.57 22.39
C MET A 11 -7.27 37.65 22.00
N ASN A 12 -6.07 38.22 22.07
CA ASN A 12 -4.82 37.51 22.31
C ASN A 12 -4.93 36.80 23.67
N CYS A 13 -4.64 35.50 23.72
CA CYS A 13 -4.33 34.80 24.96
C CYS A 13 -2.98 34.10 24.73
N GLU A 14 -2.01 34.51 25.53
CA GLU A 14 -0.58 34.26 25.40
C GLU A 14 -0.18 32.79 25.30
N GLU A 15 0.88 32.56 24.50
CA GLU A 15 1.79 31.41 24.54
C GLU A 15 2.26 31.17 25.99
N ARG A 16 1.52 30.34 26.72
CA ARG A 16 1.95 29.81 28.01
C ARG A 16 2.55 28.44 27.73
N GLY A 17 3.89 28.42 27.71
CA GLY A 17 4.65 27.27 27.27
C GLY A 17 4.36 26.00 28.08
N ASP A 18 4.05 24.94 27.34
CA ASP A 18 4.41 23.58 27.71
C ASP A 18 5.55 23.13 26.77
N PRO A 19 6.83 23.22 27.18
CA PRO A 19 7.95 22.79 26.33
C PRO A 19 8.07 21.26 26.18
N ALA A 20 7.02 20.49 26.45
CA ALA A 20 7.07 19.03 26.57
C ALA A 20 6.39 18.25 25.43
N LEU A 21 5.85 18.88 24.38
CA LEU A 21 5.27 18.15 23.24
C LEU A 21 6.17 18.17 22.00
N ARG A 22 7.49 18.05 22.18
CA ARG A 22 8.44 18.00 21.05
C ARG A 22 9.13 16.66 20.84
N GLN A 23 8.90 15.64 21.67
CA GLN A 23 9.56 14.34 21.51
C GLN A 23 8.71 13.18 22.02
N SER A 24 7.98 12.58 21.09
CA SER A 24 7.84 11.13 21.01
C SER A 24 7.44 10.72 19.60
N ARG A 25 8.34 10.99 18.63
CA ARG A 25 8.44 10.05 17.49
C ARG A 25 8.78 8.71 18.16
N PRO A 26 7.92 7.69 18.16
CA PRO A 26 8.25 6.45 18.82
C PRO A 26 9.55 5.91 18.20
N SER A 27 10.62 5.96 18.97
CA SER A 27 11.93 5.40 18.66
C SER A 27 11.87 3.88 18.81
N PHE A 28 11.04 3.27 17.95
CA PHE A 28 10.91 1.82 17.79
C PHE A 28 10.68 1.48 16.32
N LEU A 29 11.29 2.25 15.40
CA LEU A 29 11.55 1.73 14.08
C LEU A 29 12.71 0.75 14.24
N SER A 30 12.36 -0.50 14.56
CA SER A 30 13.21 -1.66 14.24
C SER A 30 13.85 -1.40 12.87
N PRO A 31 15.14 -1.72 12.65
CA PRO A 31 15.73 -1.59 11.33
C PRO A 31 14.78 -2.24 10.34
N LYS A 32 14.09 -1.44 9.51
CA LYS A 32 13.17 -1.97 8.52
C LYS A 32 14.05 -2.89 7.70
N LYS A 33 13.79 -4.19 7.76
CA LYS A 33 14.52 -5.12 6.90
C LYS A 33 14.21 -4.69 5.48
N ASN A 34 15.24 -4.21 4.79
CA ASN A 34 15.14 -3.85 3.39
C ASN A 34 15.07 -5.16 2.62
N VAL A 35 13.85 -5.56 2.26
CA VAL A 35 13.59 -6.77 1.48
C VAL A 35 13.33 -6.33 0.05
N SER A 36 14.18 -6.80 -0.86
CA SER A 36 13.93 -6.72 -2.30
C SER A 36 13.30 -8.03 -2.77
N ILE A 37 12.24 -7.96 -3.58
CA ILE A 37 11.59 -9.14 -4.16
C ILE A 37 11.90 -9.17 -5.66
N THR A 38 12.40 -10.29 -6.16
CA THR A 38 12.66 -10.49 -7.59
C THR A 38 12.00 -11.79 -8.03
N PHE A 39 11.34 -11.77 -9.18
CA PHE A 39 10.79 -12.96 -9.83
C PHE A 39 11.16 -12.96 -11.31
N THR A 40 11.48 -14.14 -11.81
CA THR A 40 11.94 -14.35 -13.18
C THR A 40 11.24 -15.58 -13.76
N ASN A 41 10.74 -15.47 -14.99
CA ASN A 41 10.00 -16.51 -15.70
C ASN A 41 8.89 -17.15 -14.85
N LEU A 42 8.16 -16.32 -14.09
CA LEU A 42 7.09 -16.77 -13.21
C LEU A 42 5.87 -17.16 -14.03
N SER A 43 5.53 -18.44 -13.98
CA SER A 43 4.37 -19.03 -14.65
C SER A 43 3.47 -19.75 -13.64
N TYR A 44 2.16 -19.47 -13.68
CA TYR A 44 1.18 -20.03 -12.75
C TYR A 44 0.00 -20.64 -13.50
N THR A 45 -0.26 -21.92 -13.24
CA THR A 45 -1.31 -22.70 -13.91
C THR A 45 -2.25 -23.30 -12.88
N VAL A 46 -3.55 -23.06 -13.05
CA VAL A 46 -4.60 -23.65 -12.22
C VAL A 46 -5.25 -24.82 -12.93
N ARG A 47 -5.61 -25.86 -12.18
CA ARG A 47 -6.43 -26.96 -12.69
C ARG A 47 -7.90 -26.59 -12.54
N SER A 48 -8.68 -26.65 -13.62
CA SER A 48 -10.12 -26.46 -13.54
C SER A 48 -10.76 -27.64 -12.82
N LYS A 49 -11.60 -27.36 -11.81
CA LYS A 49 -12.40 -28.40 -11.13
C LYS A 49 -13.63 -28.83 -11.92
N PHE A 50 -14.06 -28.02 -12.90
CA PHE A 50 -15.32 -28.20 -13.64
C PHE A 50 -15.12 -28.62 -15.10
N GLY A 51 -13.89 -28.95 -15.52
CA GLY A 51 -13.60 -29.44 -16.87
C GLY A 51 -12.21 -30.06 -16.97
N ARG A 52 -12.01 -30.94 -17.96
CA ARG A 52 -10.68 -31.50 -18.30
C ARG A 52 -9.82 -30.41 -18.93
N GLY A 53 -9.13 -29.62 -18.11
CA GLY A 53 -8.19 -28.62 -18.61
C GLY A 53 -7.43 -27.88 -17.51
N SER A 54 -6.15 -27.62 -17.76
CA SER A 54 -5.33 -26.68 -17.02
C SER A 54 -5.39 -25.31 -17.70
N ARG A 55 -5.53 -24.23 -16.95
CA ARG A 55 -5.50 -22.86 -17.47
C ARG A 55 -4.31 -22.12 -16.88
N THR A 56 -3.46 -21.62 -17.74
CA THR A 56 -2.34 -20.76 -17.33
C THR A 56 -2.84 -19.34 -17.11
N ILE A 57 -2.66 -18.82 -15.88
CA ILE A 57 -3.08 -17.47 -15.48
C ILE A 57 -1.94 -16.47 -15.65
N LEU A 58 -0.72 -16.86 -15.28
CA LEU A 58 0.49 -16.05 -15.40
C LEU A 58 1.47 -16.79 -16.31
N GLN A 59 2.06 -16.08 -17.27
CA GLN A 59 3.01 -16.63 -18.23
C GLN A 59 4.21 -15.70 -18.29
N ASP A 60 5.40 -16.24 -18.03
CA ASP A 60 6.69 -15.56 -18.18
C ASP A 60 6.75 -14.16 -17.56
N ILE A 61 6.21 -14.04 -16.34
CA ILE A 61 6.18 -12.77 -15.61
C ILE A 61 7.56 -12.55 -14.95
N ASN A 62 8.13 -11.38 -15.23
CA ASN A 62 9.42 -10.95 -14.71
C ASN A 62 9.25 -9.61 -13.98
N GLY A 63 9.96 -9.39 -12.87
CA GLY A 63 9.87 -8.14 -12.14
C GLY A 63 10.76 -8.07 -10.91
N HIS A 64 10.96 -6.84 -10.45
CA HIS A 64 11.78 -6.51 -9.29
C HIS A 64 11.07 -5.43 -8.47
N LEU A 65 10.98 -5.65 -7.15
CA LEU A 65 10.44 -4.70 -6.18
C LEU A 65 11.58 -4.32 -5.25
N SER A 66 11.98 -3.06 -5.30
CA SER A 66 13.03 -2.51 -4.45
C SER A 66 12.46 -1.98 -3.14
N PRO A 67 13.19 -2.13 -2.01
CA PRO A 67 12.77 -1.59 -0.73
C PRO A 67 12.73 -0.06 -0.79
N GLY A 68 11.68 0.54 -0.24
CA GLY A 68 11.51 2.00 -0.20
C GLY A 68 10.77 2.59 -1.40
N GLU A 69 10.38 1.77 -2.38
CA GLU A 69 9.55 2.17 -3.51
C GLU A 69 8.10 1.69 -3.36
N LEU A 70 7.17 2.45 -3.93
CA LEU A 70 5.76 2.06 -4.06
C LEU A 70 5.52 1.49 -5.46
N THR A 71 5.42 0.16 -5.58
CA THR A 71 5.09 -0.52 -6.84
C THR A 71 3.60 -0.84 -6.92
N ALA A 72 2.95 -0.47 -8.02
CA ALA A 72 1.53 -0.76 -8.27
C ALA A 72 1.35 -1.76 -9.43
N ILE A 73 0.46 -2.74 -9.25
CA ILE A 73 0.08 -3.71 -10.29
C ILE A 73 -1.28 -3.30 -10.86
N MET A 74 -1.33 -2.98 -12.15
CA MET A 74 -2.53 -2.49 -12.83
C MET A 74 -2.95 -3.41 -13.99
N GLY A 75 -4.21 -3.33 -14.40
CA GLY A 75 -4.74 -4.10 -15.53
C GLY A 75 -6.23 -4.44 -15.40
N PRO A 76 -6.86 -4.95 -16.47
CA PRO A 76 -8.29 -5.25 -16.52
C PRO A 76 -8.69 -6.34 -15.51
N SER A 77 -9.98 -6.41 -15.17
CA SER A 77 -10.50 -7.48 -14.31
C SER A 77 -10.21 -8.86 -14.95
N GLY A 78 -9.76 -9.82 -14.15
CA GLY A 78 -9.46 -11.18 -14.64
C GLY A 78 -8.08 -11.39 -15.29
N CYS A 79 -7.20 -10.39 -15.38
CA CYS A 79 -5.84 -10.60 -15.93
C CYS A 79 -4.86 -11.30 -14.97
N GLY A 80 -5.26 -11.64 -13.75
CA GLY A 80 -4.42 -12.40 -12.82
C GLY A 80 -3.62 -11.57 -11.81
N LYS A 81 -3.90 -10.28 -11.60
CA LYS A 81 -3.20 -9.43 -10.61
C LYS A 81 -3.23 -10.02 -9.19
N SER A 82 -4.42 -10.36 -8.69
CA SER A 82 -4.56 -10.98 -7.38
C SER A 82 -3.91 -12.37 -7.33
N SER A 83 -3.90 -13.10 -8.46
CA SER A 83 -3.17 -14.36 -8.57
C SER A 83 -1.66 -14.16 -8.47
N LEU A 84 -1.11 -13.12 -9.11
CA LEU A 84 0.30 -12.75 -8.96
C LEU A 84 0.64 -12.42 -7.51
N MET A 85 -0.20 -11.63 -6.84
CA MET A 85 -0.02 -11.34 -5.41
C MET A 85 -0.08 -12.60 -4.54
N ASN A 86 -0.98 -13.54 -4.82
CA ASN A 86 -1.07 -14.80 -4.08
C ASN A 86 0.20 -15.66 -4.26
N VAL A 87 0.74 -15.72 -5.49
CA VAL A 87 1.99 -16.44 -5.75
C VAL A 87 3.16 -15.79 -5.00
N LEU A 88 3.27 -14.46 -5.02
CA LEU A 88 4.33 -13.73 -4.31
C LEU A 88 4.21 -13.86 -2.78
N ALA A 89 2.98 -13.97 -2.26
CA ALA A 89 2.73 -14.20 -0.84
C ALA A 89 2.93 -15.67 -0.41
N GLY A 90 3.17 -16.59 -1.34
CA GLY A 90 3.39 -18.01 -1.05
C GLY A 90 2.10 -18.82 -0.82
N TYR A 91 0.94 -18.34 -1.30
CA TYR A 91 -0.35 -19.05 -1.20
C TYR A 91 -0.65 -19.97 -2.39
N ALA A 92 0.30 -20.16 -3.32
CA ALA A 92 0.13 -20.87 -4.58
C ALA A 92 0.34 -22.38 -4.47
#